data_AF-A0A9D1J9U0-F1
#
_entry.id   AF-A0A9D1J9U0-F1
#
_cell.length_a   1.000
_cell.length_b   1.000
_cell.length_c   1.000
_cell.angle_alpha   90.00
_cell.angle_beta   90.00
_cell.angle_gamma   90.00
#
_symmetry.space_group_name_H-M   'P 1'
#
loop_
_entity.id
_entity.type
_entity.pdbx_description
1 polymer ?
#
loop_
_entity_poly.entity_id
_entity_poly.type
_entity_poly.pdbx_seq_one_letter_code
_entity_poly.pdbx_strand_id
1 'polypeptide(L)' 'MTEITAKELNMISDALTYEGLICKKARMYSRTLTDVDLAGCMEQIANEHEARYASLLKLIGG' A
#
# COMPACT_ATOMS: atom_id res chain seq x y z
N MET A 1 17.41 -8.94 -13.19
CA MET A 1 17.30 -7.68 -12.42
C MET A 1 17.02 -6.59 -13.42
N THR A 2 15.83 -5.99 -13.36
CA THR A 2 15.52 -4.80 -14.16
C THR A 2 16.53 -3.72 -13.77
N GLU A 3 17.19 -3.10 -14.74
CA GLU A 3 18.08 -1.96 -14.47
C GLU A 3 17.21 -0.75 -14.11
N ILE A 4 16.92 -0.59 -12.82
CA ILE A 4 16.17 0.54 -12.28
C ILE A 4 17.14 1.72 -12.11
N THR A 5 16.85 2.84 -12.76
CA THR A 5 17.64 4.06 -12.58
C THR A 5 17.42 4.65 -11.18
N ALA A 6 18.37 5.48 -10.69
CA ALA A 6 18.23 6.12 -9.39
C ALA A 6 16.94 6.96 -9.26
N LYS A 7 16.48 7.57 -10.35
CA LYS A 7 15.22 8.33 -10.39
C LYS A 7 14.02 7.42 -10.22
N GLU A 8 13.98 6.30 -10.93
CA GLU A 8 12.89 5.31 -10.83
C GLU A 8 12.87 4.65 -9.46
N LEU A 9 14.02 4.35 -8.88
CA LEU A 9 14.12 3.82 -7.52
C LEU A 9 13.55 4.78 -6.48
N ASN A 10 13.83 6.09 -6.60
CA ASN A 10 13.23 7.10 -5.74
C ASN A 10 11.70 7.14 -5.92
N MET A 11 11.21 7.12 -7.16
CA MET A 11 9.76 7.09 -7.42
C MET A 11 9.07 5.85 -6.83
N ILE A 12 9.71 4.68 -6.93
CA ILE A 12 9.21 3.44 -6.32
C ILE A 12 9.25 3.53 -4.79
N SER A 13 10.29 4.14 -4.22
CA SER A 13 10.42 4.33 -2.76
C SER A 13 9.34 5.27 -2.20
N ASP A 14 9.05 6.36 -2.92
CA ASP A 14 7.94 7.26 -2.60
C ASP A 14 6.61 6.52 -2.68
N ALA A 15 6.38 5.76 -3.76
CA ALA A 15 5.17 4.95 -3.93
C ALA A 15 5.00 3.93 -2.80
N LEU A 16 6.06 3.19 -2.43
CA LEU A 16 6.05 2.28 -1.28
C LEU A 16 5.67 3.00 0.01
N THR A 17 6.20 4.19 0.24
CA THR A 17 5.87 4.99 1.42
C THR A 17 4.39 5.34 1.46
N TYR A 18 3.82 5.82 0.34
CA TYR A 18 2.40 6.16 0.25
C TYR A 18 1.50 4.93 0.39
N GLU A 19 1.80 3.84 -0.31
CA GLU A 19 1.05 2.57 -0.23
C GLU A 19 1.03 2.05 1.22
N GLY A 20 2.17 2.09 1.92
CA GLY A 20 2.26 1.69 3.32
C GLY A 20 1.49 2.60 4.28
N LEU A 21 1.53 3.91 4.08
CA LEU A 21 0.78 4.86 4.91
C LEU A 21 -0.74 4.72 4.73
N ILE A 22 -1.20 4.61 3.49
CA ILE A 22 -2.63 4.47 3.19
C ILE A 22 -3.15 3.12 3.70
N CYS A 23 -2.40 2.03 3.48
CA CYS A 23 -2.74 0.70 4.01
C CYS A 23 -2.98 0.74 5.53
N LYS A 24 -2.03 1.31 6.30
CA LYS A 24 -2.15 1.43 7.76
C LYS A 24 -3.38 2.24 8.16
N LYS A 25 -3.64 3.36 7.49
CA LYS A 25 -4.78 4.24 7.80
C LYS A 25 -6.11 3.57 7.47
N ALA A 26 -6.23 2.94 6.31
CA ALA A 26 -7.43 2.20 5.91
C ALA A 26 -7.69 1.01 6.85
N ARG A 27 -6.65 0.26 7.23
CA ARG A 27 -6.76 -0.85 8.20
C ARG A 27 -7.17 -0.37 9.59
N MET A 28 -6.74 0.83 10.00
CA MET A 28 -7.21 1.43 11.25
C MET A 28 -8.71 1.72 11.14
N TYR A 29 -9.14 2.39 10.07
CA TYR A 29 -10.55 2.73 9.88
C TYR A 29 -11.46 1.51 9.77
N SER A 30 -11.03 0.43 9.12
CA SER A 30 -11.82 -0.80 9.07
C SER A 30 -12.07 -1.43 10.45
N ARG A 31 -11.26 -1.08 11.46
CA ARG A 31 -11.38 -1.60 12.83
C ARG A 31 -12.06 -0.64 13.80
N THR A 32 -12.10 0.65 13.48
CA THR A 32 -12.61 1.70 14.39
C THR A 32 -13.98 2.22 13.99
N LEU A 33 -14.37 2.06 12.73
CA LEU A 33 -15.68 2.51 12.25
C LEU A 33 -16.79 1.59 12.77
N THR A 34 -17.92 2.20 13.13
CA THR A 34 -19.14 1.49 13.58
C THR A 34 -20.06 1.12 12.42
N ASP A 35 -19.96 1.85 11.31
CA ASP A 35 -20.65 1.52 10.06
C ASP A 35 -19.94 0.31 9.42
N VAL A 36 -20.66 -0.81 9.35
CA VAL A 36 -20.14 -2.11 8.88
C VAL A 36 -19.80 -2.07 7.39
N ASP A 37 -20.61 -1.39 6.58
CA ASP A 37 -20.38 -1.31 5.13
C ASP A 37 -19.17 -0.45 4.83
N LEU A 38 -19.04 0.68 5.53
CA LEU A 38 -17.86 1.54 5.40
C LEU A 38 -16.59 0.87 5.94
N ALA A 39 -16.69 0.14 7.06
CA ALA A 39 -15.58 -0.64 7.59
C ALA A 39 -15.10 -1.72 6.61
N GLY A 40 -16.03 -2.45 5.98
CA GLY A 40 -15.72 -3.43 4.94
C GLY A 40 -15.06 -2.82 3.71
N CYS A 41 -15.55 -1.65 3.26
CA CYS A 41 -14.92 -0.89 2.18
C CYS A 41 -13.48 -0.50 2.53
N MET A 42 -13.23 0.00 3.75
CA MET A 42 -11.88 0.35 4.21
C MET A 42 -10.95 -0.87 4.31
N GLU A 43 -11.48 -2.04 4.66
CA GLU A 43 -10.71 -3.29 4.67
C GLU A 43 -10.29 -3.72 3.26
N GLN A 44 -11.21 -3.63 2.29
CA GLN A 44 -10.90 -3.88 0.89
C GLN A 44 -9.80 -2.93 0.38
N ILE A 45 -9.94 -1.63 0.66
CA ILE A 45 -8.93 -0.62 0.29
C ILE A 45 -7.57 -0.98 0.91
N ALA A 46 -7.54 -1.35 2.19
CA ALA A 46 -6.29 -1.75 2.85
C ALA A 46 -5.63 -2.96 2.18
N ASN A 47 -6.41 -3.98 1.80
CA ASN A 47 -5.91 -5.16 1.09
C ASN A 47 -5.34 -4.83 -0.29
N GLU A 48 -5.99 -3.94 -1.04
CA GLU A 48 -5.51 -3.50 -2.35
C GLU A 48 -4.18 -2.72 -2.26
N HIS A 49 -4.05 -1.84 -1.26
CA HIS A 49 -2.81 -1.12 -0.99
C HIS A 49 -1.69 -2.06 -0.52
N GLU A 50 -2.00 -3.08 0.29
CA GLU A 50 -1.04 -4.11 0.69
C GLU A 50 -0.54 -4.93 -0.51
N ALA A 51 -1.44 -5.35 -1.41
CA ALA A 51 -1.07 -6.09 -2.61
C ALA A 51 -0.17 -5.26 -3.56
N ARG A 52 -0.47 -3.97 -3.70
CA ARG A 52 0.38 -3.03 -4.47
C ARG A 52 1.73 -2.83 -3.82
N TYR A 53 1.78 -2.62 -2.51
CA TYR A 53 3.03 -2.50 -1.76
C TYR A 53 3.91 -3.74 -1.96
N ALA A 54 3.36 -4.95 -1.79
CA ALA A 54 4.08 -6.20 -1.99
C ALA A 54 4.60 -6.36 -3.43
N SER A 55 3.82 -5.91 -4.41
CA SER A 55 4.22 -5.93 -5.82
C SER A 55 5.38 -4.96 -6.11
N LEU A 56 5.34 -3.75 -5.54
CA LEU A 56 6.42 -2.77 -5.64
C LEU A 56 7.69 -3.25 -4.93
N LEU A 57 7.56 -3.92 -3.78
CA LEU A 57 8.69 -4.46 -3.03
C LEU A 57 9.42 -5.53 -3.84
N LYS A 58 8.66 -6.45 -4.46
CA LYS A 58 9.21 -7.47 -5.37
C LYS A 58 9.96 -6.88 -6.56
N LEU A 59 9.51 -5.72 -7.06
CA LEU A 59 10.15 -5.02 -8.18
C LEU A 59 11.57 -4.56 -7.84
N ILE A 60 11.81 -4.17 -6.59
CA ILE A 60 13.12 -3.69 -6.11
C ILE A 60 13.95 -4.78 -5.40
N GLY A 61 13.47 -6.02 -5.37
CA GLY A 61 14.19 -7.18 -4.82
C GLY A 61 13.95 -7.48 -3.35
N GLY A 62 12.86 -6.96 -2.77
CA GLY A 62 12.38 -7.36 -1.43
C GLY A 62 11.38 -8.50 -1.43
#